data_AF-A0A821LE10-F1
#
_entry.id   AF-A0A821LE10-F1
#
_cell.length_a   1.000
_cell.length_b   1.000
_cell.length_c   1.000
_cell.angle_alpha   90.00
_cell.angle_beta   90.00
_cell.angle_gamma   90.00
#
_symmetry.space_group_name_H-M   'P 1'
#
loop_
_entity.id
_entity.type
_entity.pdbx_description
1 polymer ?
#
loop_
_entity_poly.entity_id
_entity_poly.type
_entity_poly.pdbx_seq_one_letter_code
_entity_poly.pdbx_strand_id
1 'polypeptide(L)'
;MSAYLTLFGLYPASNINISIDSLVSINTWPENLPWQPIPVHTVPNSMDTLLGVSDCAQYTALVKQMKKSERIQNINSQFRDLFEYLEKNTKQPVSDLFDAWAISDTVLIEKSYNIAPLWATPAVIHQLQYISDIAAYHLMFMSEI
;
A
#
# COMPACT_ATOMS: atom_id res chain seq x y z
N MET A 1 7.89 -10.33 0.68
CA MET A 1 7.27 -11.68 0.56
C MET A 1 6.47 -11.84 -0.72
N SER A 2 5.65 -10.86 -1.12
CA SER A 2 4.81 -10.92 -2.32
C SER A 2 5.56 -11.34 -3.59
N ALA A 3 6.76 -10.78 -3.84
CA ALA A 3 7.59 -11.13 -5.00
C ALA A 3 7.89 -12.63 -5.09
N TYR A 4 8.21 -13.30 -3.98
CA TYR A 4 8.50 -14.73 -3.98
C TYR A 4 7.26 -15.58 -4.27
N LEU A 5 6.08 -15.17 -3.75
CA LEU A 5 4.82 -15.87 -4.05
C LEU A 5 4.45 -15.75 -5.53
N THR A 6 4.65 -14.55 -6.11
CA THR A 6 4.45 -14.34 -7.55
C THR A 6 5.41 -15.19 -8.38
N LEU A 7 6.69 -15.22 -8.02
CA LEU A 7 7.71 -16.00 -8.74
C LEU A 7 7.48 -17.51 -8.64
N PHE A 8 6.97 -17.99 -7.51
CA PHE A 8 6.56 -19.39 -7.37
C PHE A 8 5.47 -19.79 -8.38
N GLY A 9 4.47 -18.93 -8.59
CA GLY A 9 3.41 -19.17 -9.58
C GLY A 9 3.88 -18.97 -11.02
N LEU A 10 4.77 -18.01 -11.26
CA LEU A 10 5.28 -17.70 -12.61
C LEU A 10 6.28 -18.74 -13.13
N TYR A 11 7.08 -19.32 -12.23
CA TYR A 11 8.10 -20.31 -12.53
C TYR A 11 7.91 -21.57 -11.68
N PRO A 12 6.81 -22.32 -11.89
CA PRO A 12 6.57 -23.56 -11.17
C PRO A 12 7.72 -24.54 -11.47
N ALA A 13 8.12 -25.34 -10.49
CA ALA A 13 9.06 -26.42 -10.75
C ALA A 13 8.37 -27.45 -11.68
N SER A 14 8.74 -27.45 -12.96
CA SER A 14 8.38 -28.53 -13.87
C SER A 14 9.17 -29.77 -13.46
N ASN A 15 8.54 -30.95 -13.52
CA ASN A 15 9.13 -32.24 -13.16
C ASN A 15 10.58 -32.34 -13.64
N ILE A 16 11.50 -32.20 -12.69
CA ILE A 16 12.94 -32.27 -12.91
C ILE A 16 13.27 -33.74 -13.17
N ASN A 17 13.15 -34.18 -14.43
CA ASN A 17 13.81 -35.39 -14.90
C ASN A 17 15.27 -35.04 -15.16
N ILE A 18 16.08 -34.89 -14.11
CA ILE A 18 17.53 -34.79 -14.28
C ILE A 18 18.06 -36.18 -14.62
N SER A 19 18.45 -36.36 -15.88
CA SER A 19 19.36 -37.43 -16.27
C SER A 19 20.65 -37.25 -15.49
N ILE A 20 20.94 -38.24 -14.65
CA ILE A 20 22.21 -38.41 -13.93
C ILE A 20 23.28 -38.59 -15.01
N ASP A 21 23.95 -37.51 -15.40
CA ASP A 21 25.30 -37.49 -16.00
C ASP A 21 25.64 -36.07 -16.45
N SER A 22 25.83 -35.16 -15.49
CA SER A 22 26.62 -33.93 -15.67
C SER A 22 26.99 -33.36 -14.30
N LEU A 23 28.28 -33.48 -14.00
CA LEU A 23 28.94 -33.23 -12.74
C LEU A 23 28.91 -31.75 -12.33
N VAL A 24 27.93 -31.33 -11.53
CA VAL A 24 28.09 -30.43 -10.36
C VAL A 24 26.89 -30.70 -9.45
N SER A 25 27.14 -31.09 -8.20
CA SER A 25 26.12 -31.27 -7.16
C SER A 25 25.35 -29.96 -6.90
N ILE A 26 24.18 -29.78 -7.50
CA ILE A 26 23.25 -28.71 -7.13
C ILE A 26 21.84 -29.28 -7.10
N ASN A 27 21.54 -30.08 -6.07
CA ASN A 27 20.17 -30.39 -5.67
C ASN A 27 20.16 -30.57 -4.15
N THR A 28 20.19 -29.45 -3.42
CA THR A 28 19.94 -29.41 -1.98
C THR A 28 18.56 -28.78 -1.69
N TRP A 29 17.60 -28.91 -2.61
CA TRP A 29 16.19 -28.66 -2.33
C TRP A 29 15.50 -29.99 -2.03
N PRO A 30 14.62 -30.09 -1.01
CA PRO A 30 13.91 -31.32 -0.73
C PRO A 30 13.18 -31.78 -1.99
N GLU A 31 13.35 -33.05 -2.35
CA GLU A 31 12.79 -33.66 -3.56
C GLU A 31 11.26 -33.51 -3.66
N ASN A 32 10.60 -33.22 -2.55
CA ASN A 32 9.15 -33.08 -2.43
C ASN A 32 8.64 -31.63 -2.41
N LEU A 33 9.51 -30.62 -2.63
CA LEU A 33 9.07 -29.23 -2.73
C LEU A 33 9.21 -28.74 -4.18
N PRO A 34 8.09 -28.52 -4.91
CA PRO A 34 8.11 -28.04 -6.29
C PRO A 34 8.40 -26.52 -6.36
N TRP A 35 9.44 -26.07 -5.70
CA TRP A 35 9.89 -24.69 -5.61
C TRP A 35 11.36 -24.60 -6.01
N GLN A 36 11.71 -23.57 -6.78
CA GLN A 36 13.09 -23.24 -7.10
C GLN A 36 13.46 -21.85 -6.55
N PRO A 37 14.68 -21.67 -6.04
CA PRO A 37 15.12 -20.36 -5.55
C PRO A 37 15.30 -19.40 -6.72
N ILE A 38 14.53 -18.32 -6.74
CA ILE A 38 14.69 -17.21 -7.68
C ILE A 38 15.18 -15.99 -6.89
N PRO A 39 16.34 -15.40 -7.24
CA PRO A 39 16.85 -14.22 -6.55
C PRO A 39 15.88 -13.03 -6.65
N VAL A 40 15.57 -12.43 -5.51
CA VAL A 40 14.87 -11.14 -5.42
C VAL A 40 15.84 -10.13 -4.84
N HIS A 41 16.30 -9.21 -5.69
CA HIS A 41 17.23 -8.16 -5.28
C HIS A 41 16.46 -7.01 -4.60
N THR A 42 17.03 -6.48 -3.53
CA THR A 42 16.52 -5.32 -2.80
C THR A 42 17.68 -4.51 -2.26
N VAL A 43 17.41 -3.26 -1.91
CA VAL A 43 18.35 -2.36 -1.24
C VAL A 43 17.66 -1.77 0.00
N PRO A 44 18.40 -1.33 1.01
CA PRO A 44 17.85 -0.53 2.11
C PRO A 44 17.08 0.70 1.58
N ASN A 45 15.99 1.08 2.25
CA ASN A 45 15.12 2.19 1.84
C ASN A 45 15.87 3.50 1.58
N SER A 46 16.90 3.81 2.38
CA SER A 46 17.72 5.02 2.20
C SER A 46 18.55 5.04 0.91
N MET A 47 18.68 3.90 0.23
CA MET A 47 19.37 3.75 -1.06
C MET A 47 18.41 3.38 -2.20
N ASP A 48 17.11 3.25 -1.92
CA ASP A 48 16.11 2.97 -2.94
C ASP A 48 15.69 4.27 -3.62
N THR A 49 16.18 4.46 -4.86
CA THR A 49 15.86 5.63 -5.68
C THR A 49 14.75 5.37 -6.69
N LEU A 50 14.15 4.17 -6.70
CA LEU A 50 13.21 3.75 -7.75
C LEU A 50 11.83 3.39 -7.20
N LEU A 51 11.77 2.50 -6.22
CA LEU A 51 10.51 1.98 -5.66
C LEU A 51 10.16 2.67 -4.32
N GLY A 52 11.17 3.11 -3.59
CA GLY A 52 11.01 3.83 -2.33
C GLY A 52 10.67 5.30 -2.52
N VAL A 53 10.07 5.90 -1.49
CA VAL A 53 9.93 7.36 -1.41
C VAL A 53 11.28 7.92 -0.97
N SER A 54 11.97 8.62 -1.87
CA SER A 54 13.25 9.26 -1.55
C SER A 54 13.04 10.48 -0.64
N ASP A 55 13.96 10.70 0.31
CA ASP A 55 14.00 11.91 1.14
C ASP A 55 14.32 13.14 0.27
N CYS A 56 13.27 13.75 -0.27
CA CYS A 56 13.37 14.92 -1.15
C CYS A 56 12.70 16.13 -0.51
N ALA A 57 13.51 17.10 -0.08
CA ALA A 57 13.02 18.33 0.55
C ALA A 57 12.05 19.12 -0.35
N GLN A 58 12.28 19.10 -1.66
CA GLN A 58 11.39 19.75 -2.64
C GLN A 58 10.04 19.03 -2.71
N TYR A 59 10.01 17.70 -2.73
CA TYR A 59 8.77 16.93 -2.66
C TYR A 59 7.97 17.28 -1.40
N THR A 60 8.63 17.29 -0.23
CA THR A 60 7.97 17.68 1.02
C THR A 60 7.38 19.09 0.97
N ALA A 61 8.09 20.04 0.36
CA ALA A 61 7.60 21.41 0.19
C ALA A 61 6.38 21.47 -0.74
N LEU A 62 6.41 20.76 -1.86
CA LEU A 62 5.30 20.69 -2.83
C LEU A 62 4.07 20.03 -2.24
N VAL A 63 4.22 18.93 -1.47
CA VAL A 63 3.10 18.31 -0.75
C VAL A 63 2.49 19.29 0.26
N LYS A 64 3.30 20.03 1.01
CA LYS A 64 2.81 21.06 1.94
C LYS A 64 2.08 22.20 1.21
N GLN A 65 2.54 22.60 0.03
CA GLN A 65 1.88 23.60 -0.80
C GLN A 65 0.55 23.08 -1.35
N MET A 66 0.54 21.86 -1.91
CA MET A 66 -0.65 21.18 -2.41
C MET A 66 -1.72 21.07 -1.33
N LYS A 67 -1.36 20.66 -0.10
CA LYS A 67 -2.30 20.60 1.04
C LYS A 67 -2.96 21.94 1.35
N LYS A 68 -2.32 23.07 1.02
CA LYS A 68 -2.85 24.43 1.21
C LYS A 68 -3.59 24.98 0.00
N SER A 69 -3.63 24.26 -1.11
CA SER A 69 -4.33 24.70 -2.33
C SER A 69 -5.83 24.81 -2.10
N GLU A 70 -6.48 25.73 -2.82
CA GLU A 70 -7.94 25.92 -2.75
C GLU A 70 -8.70 24.63 -3.07
N ARG A 71 -8.21 23.85 -4.05
CA ARG A 71 -8.77 22.55 -4.42
C ARG A 71 -8.85 21.60 -3.23
N ILE A 72 -7.74 21.41 -2.51
CA ILE A 72 -7.69 20.51 -1.35
C ILE A 72 -8.52 21.08 -0.19
N GLN A 73 -8.48 22.39 0.03
CA GLN A 73 -9.28 23.03 1.08
C GLN A 73 -10.79 22.89 0.82
N ASN A 74 -11.23 22.98 -0.44
CA ASN A 74 -12.62 22.76 -0.82
C ASN A 74 -13.05 21.30 -0.67
N ILE A 75 -12.16 20.33 -0.94
CA ILE A 75 -12.46 18.92 -0.67
C ILE A 75 -12.57 18.70 0.85
N ASN A 76 -11.63 19.23 1.63
CA ASN A 76 -11.68 19.12 3.10
C ASN A 76 -12.97 19.71 3.68
N SER A 77 -13.45 20.84 3.16
CA SER A 77 -14.70 21.45 3.65
C SER A 77 -15.94 20.58 3.33
N GLN A 78 -15.96 19.91 2.18
CA GLN A 78 -17.06 19.01 1.78
C GLN A 78 -17.16 17.76 2.66
N PHE A 79 -16.04 17.29 3.23
CA PHE A 79 -15.98 16.07 4.05
C PHE A 79 -15.87 16.34 5.56
N ARG A 80 -16.11 17.58 6.00
CA ARG A 80 -15.97 17.97 7.41
C ARG A 80 -16.78 17.10 8.36
N ASP A 81 -18.04 16.82 8.02
CA ASP A 81 -18.93 15.99 8.86
C ASP A 81 -18.38 14.57 9.04
N LEU A 82 -17.75 14.01 8.00
CA LEU A 82 -17.10 12.72 8.09
C LEU A 82 -15.87 12.80 9.00
N PHE A 83 -15.05 13.85 8.90
CA PHE A 83 -13.87 14.00 9.75
C PHE A 83 -14.24 14.08 11.23
N GLU A 84 -15.26 14.87 11.57
CA GLU A 84 -15.79 14.94 12.94
C GLU A 84 -16.35 13.60 13.42
N TYR A 85 -17.02 12.87 12.53
CA TYR A 85 -17.50 11.52 12.82
C TYR A 85 -16.36 10.54 13.08
N LEU A 86 -15.31 10.56 12.25
CA LEU A 86 -14.13 9.71 12.41
C LEU A 86 -13.41 10.04 13.72
N GLU A 87 -13.11 11.31 13.99
CA GLU A 87 -12.43 11.74 15.21
C GLU A 87 -13.19 11.30 16.48
N LYS A 88 -14.53 11.43 16.46
CA LYS A 88 -15.37 10.99 17.58
C LYS A 88 -15.24 9.48 17.85
N ASN A 89 -15.13 8.66 16.80
CA ASN A 89 -15.14 7.20 16.89
C ASN A 89 -13.74 6.60 17.05
N THR A 90 -12.71 7.18 16.44
CA THR A 90 -11.31 6.70 16.51
C THR A 90 -10.53 7.29 17.66
N LYS A 91 -10.98 8.43 18.22
CA LYS A 91 -10.24 9.24 19.20
C LYS A 91 -8.89 9.76 18.68
N GLN A 92 -8.75 9.83 17.36
CA GLN A 92 -7.60 10.41 16.69
C GLN A 92 -8.01 11.72 16.02
N PRO A 93 -7.15 12.76 16.02
CA PRO A 93 -7.45 14.00 15.32
C PRO A 93 -7.56 13.73 13.81
N VAL A 94 -8.62 14.26 13.18
CA VAL A 94 -8.82 14.15 11.73
C VAL A 94 -9.03 15.56 11.18
N SER A 95 -7.95 16.15 10.67
CA SER A 95 -7.94 17.55 10.25
C SER A 95 -8.11 17.74 8.75
N ASP A 96 -7.69 16.76 7.96
CA ASP A 96 -7.74 16.80 6.51
C ASP A 96 -8.05 15.42 5.89
N LEU A 97 -8.25 15.41 4.57
CA LEU A 97 -8.51 14.19 3.81
C LEU A 97 -7.39 13.14 3.90
N PHE A 98 -6.14 13.55 4.21
CA PHE A 98 -5.01 12.62 4.32
C PHE A 98 -5.01 11.90 5.68
N ASP A 99 -5.45 12.58 6.75
CA ASP A 99 -5.70 11.92 8.04
C ASP A 99 -6.82 10.87 7.90
N ALA A 100 -7.89 11.23 7.19
CA ALA A 100 -8.98 10.29 6.89
C ALA A 100 -8.52 9.11 6.00
N TRP A 101 -7.62 9.35 5.05
CA TRP A 101 -6.99 8.31 4.24
C TRP A 101 -6.11 7.36 5.07
N ALA A 102 -5.44 7.84 6.12
CA ALA A 102 -4.70 6.95 7.01
C ALA A 102 -5.64 6.01 7.81
N ILE A 103 -6.81 6.50 8.20
CA ILE A 103 -7.83 5.72 8.92
C ILE A 103 -8.49 4.69 7.99
N SER A 104 -8.76 5.07 6.74
CA SER A 104 -9.45 4.19 5.79
C SER A 104 -8.72 2.86 5.57
N ASP A 105 -7.39 2.87 5.48
CA ASP A 105 -6.58 1.66 5.26
C ASP A 105 -6.85 0.63 6.37
N THR A 106 -6.83 1.08 7.63
CA THR A 106 -7.12 0.23 8.80
C THR A 106 -8.54 -0.33 8.72
N VAL A 107 -9.54 0.53 8.51
CA VAL A 107 -10.96 0.12 8.48
C VAL A 107 -11.26 -0.83 7.32
N LEU A 108 -10.63 -0.64 6.15
CA LEU A 108 -10.79 -1.51 4.99
C LEU A 108 -10.17 -2.89 5.20
N ILE A 109 -9.01 -2.95 5.84
CA ILE A 109 -8.39 -4.21 6.26
C ILE A 109 -9.32 -4.90 7.25
N GLU A 110 -9.75 -4.24 8.31
CA GLU A 110 -10.65 -4.82 9.32
C GLU A 110 -11.96 -5.34 8.69
N LYS A 111 -12.51 -4.63 7.71
CA LYS A 111 -13.67 -5.10 6.92
C LYS A 111 -13.35 -6.39 6.18
N SER A 112 -12.20 -6.50 5.53
CA SER A 112 -11.80 -7.71 4.79
C SER A 112 -11.69 -8.94 5.70
N TYR A 113 -11.39 -8.73 6.98
CA TYR A 113 -11.35 -9.76 8.01
C TYR A 113 -12.66 -9.92 8.81
N ASN A 114 -13.73 -9.20 8.44
CA ASN A 114 -15.02 -9.18 9.14
C ASN A 114 -14.93 -8.77 10.63
N ILE A 115 -13.99 -7.88 10.97
CA ILE A 115 -13.77 -7.36 12.33
C ILE A 115 -13.90 -5.83 12.42
N ALA A 116 -14.46 -5.21 11.38
CA ALA A 116 -14.67 -3.75 11.37
C ALA A 116 -15.53 -3.31 12.57
N PRO A 117 -15.22 -2.15 13.17
CA PRO A 117 -15.97 -1.64 14.30
C PRO A 117 -17.40 -1.25 13.88
N LEU A 118 -18.33 -1.29 14.83
CA LEU A 118 -19.77 -1.07 14.56
C LEU A 118 -20.07 0.30 13.91
N TRP A 119 -19.26 1.32 14.18
CA TRP A 119 -19.42 2.64 13.59
C TRP A 119 -19.03 2.69 12.10
N ALA A 120 -18.19 1.75 11.64
CA ALA A 120 -17.76 1.65 10.25
C ALA A 120 -18.86 1.02 9.38
N THR A 121 -19.99 1.70 9.28
CA THR A 121 -21.12 1.28 8.46
C THR A 121 -20.74 1.24 6.97
N PRO A 122 -21.48 0.49 6.12
CA PRO A 122 -21.21 0.46 4.68
C PRO A 122 -21.16 1.86 4.02
N ALA A 123 -21.97 2.80 4.50
CA ALA A 123 -21.96 4.19 4.03
C ALA A 123 -20.66 4.92 4.39
N VAL A 124 -20.20 4.79 5.64
CA VAL A 124 -18.93 5.37 6.10
C VAL A 124 -17.75 4.76 5.34
N ILE A 125 -17.75 3.44 5.14
CA ILE A 125 -16.71 2.76 4.38
C ILE A 125 -16.67 3.25 2.93
N HIS A 126 -17.82 3.43 2.28
CA HIS A 126 -17.88 3.96 0.92
C HIS A 126 -17.31 5.38 0.84
N GLN A 127 -17.62 6.24 1.81
CA GLN A 127 -17.03 7.59 1.87
C GLN A 127 -15.51 7.55 2.11
N LEU A 128 -15.03 6.66 2.99
CA LEU A 128 -13.61 6.45 3.24
C LEU A 128 -12.87 5.96 1.99
N GLN A 129 -13.45 5.04 1.21
CA GLN A 129 -12.88 4.60 -0.07
C GLN A 129 -12.76 5.77 -1.05
N TYR A 130 -13.82 6.54 -1.21
CA TYR A 130 -13.81 7.70 -2.11
C TYR A 130 -12.76 8.74 -1.74
N ILE A 131 -12.64 9.07 -0.45
CA ILE A 131 -11.59 9.98 0.03
C ILE A 131 -10.19 9.40 -0.19
N SER A 132 -10.04 8.09 0.00
CA SER A 132 -8.76 7.42 -0.20
C SER A 132 -8.27 7.50 -1.63
N ASP A 133 -9.18 7.30 -2.58
CA ASP A 133 -8.87 7.39 -4.01
C ASP A 133 -8.43 8.83 -4.38
N ILE A 134 -9.13 9.84 -3.85
CA ILE A 134 -8.76 11.24 -4.03
C ILE A 134 -7.40 11.55 -3.41
N ALA A 135 -7.17 11.13 -2.16
CA ALA A 135 -5.94 11.37 -1.44
C ALA A 135 -4.74 10.74 -2.16
N ALA A 136 -4.87 9.47 -2.54
CA ALA A 136 -3.86 8.73 -3.28
C ALA A 136 -3.56 9.38 -4.64
N TYR A 137 -4.59 9.78 -5.38
CA TYR A 137 -4.42 10.47 -6.66
C TYR A 137 -3.56 11.74 -6.50
N HIS A 138 -3.87 12.59 -5.52
CA HIS A 138 -3.13 13.84 -5.32
C HIS A 138 -1.70 13.61 -4.79
N LEU A 139 -1.49 12.63 -3.90
CA LEU A 139 -0.15 12.30 -3.40
C LEU A 139 0.77 11.70 -4.48
N MET A 140 0.22 10.83 -5.33
CA MET A 140 1.00 10.09 -6.32
C MET A 140 1.25 10.91 -7.57
N PHE A 141 0.23 11.62 -8.06
CA PHE A 141 0.34 12.27 -9.36
C PHE A 141 0.68 13.74 -9.28
N MET A 142 0.55 14.41 -8.11
CA MET A 142 0.81 15.85 -7.88
C MET A 142 0.52 16.72 -9.12
N SER A 143 -0.52 16.35 -9.88
CA SER A 143 -0.72 16.87 -11.23
C SER A 143 -1.53 18.14 -11.04
N GLU A 144 -0.94 19.25 -11.47
CA GLU A 144 -1.48 20.61 -11.38
C GLU A 144 -1.29 21.25 -9.99
N ILE A 145 -0.05 21.64 -9.73
CA ILE A 145 0.23 22.95 -9.13
C ILE A 145 0.36 23.95 -10.28
#